data_AF-A0A3N4N6K1-F1
#
_entry.id   AF-A0A3N4N6K1-F1
#
_cell.length_a   1.000
_cell.length_b   1.000
_cell.length_c   1.000
_cell.angle_alpha   90.00
_cell.angle_beta   90.00
_cell.angle_gamma   90.00
#
_symmetry.space_group_name_H-M   'P 1'
#
loop_
_entity.id
_entity.type
_entity.pdbx_description
1 polymer ?
#
loop_
_entity_poly.entity_id
_entity_poly.type
_entity_poly.pdbx_seq_one_letter_code
_entity_poly.pdbx_strand_id
1 'polypeptide(L)'
;MKRTFFALFMLPAFSVAKTDNQACLNGRGIADIPLDLSKGRYIEGNIRFSGVDFARKGMTLNAVSDGLECMLFHNQTNEQQFLLWLPSEKWADLSLKAEENPRICYALTLKQSKATIDGVIRENTAPQSPRLQALQQDLKHDKQALEKFWQEMAGKGTPLVEGTGSSGRLLTFLYRGAQKNVRVLGAPGNGHEWMEKLPDSDVWYKSFTVPNDLRLSYQLAPDVPSPENLDSNEKEAQYRKRRALLAGLQPDPFNPHRLVETLWWI
;
A
#
# COMPACT_ATOMS: atom_id res chain seq x y z
N MET A 1 -20.33 45.91 -31.85
CA MET A 1 -19.25 45.07 -31.26
C MET A 1 -19.77 44.43 -29.98
N LYS A 2 -20.16 43.15 -30.01
CA LYS A 2 -20.51 42.40 -28.80
C LYS A 2 -19.21 41.87 -28.18
N ARG A 3 -18.87 42.33 -26.97
CA ARG A 3 -17.73 41.83 -26.21
C ARG A 3 -18.13 40.50 -25.56
N THR A 4 -17.60 39.41 -26.09
CA THR A 4 -17.67 38.08 -25.49
C THR A 4 -16.76 38.07 -24.26
N PHE A 5 -17.32 37.94 -23.07
CA PHE A 5 -16.56 37.67 -21.85
C PHE A 5 -16.06 36.23 -21.90
N PHE A 6 -14.75 36.03 -22.01
CA PHE A 6 -14.12 34.75 -21.73
C PHE A 6 -14.19 34.52 -20.22
N ALA A 7 -15.01 33.57 -19.78
CA ALA A 7 -14.95 33.06 -18.43
C ALA A 7 -13.65 32.26 -18.30
N LEU A 8 -12.64 32.85 -17.67
CA LEU A 8 -11.45 32.15 -17.24
C LEU A 8 -11.87 31.16 -16.14
N PHE A 9 -12.09 29.90 -16.49
CA PHE A 9 -12.23 28.83 -15.51
C PHE A 9 -10.89 28.71 -14.77
N MET A 10 -10.80 29.33 -13.58
CA MET A 10 -9.78 28.93 -12.62
C MET A 10 -10.04 27.47 -12.26
N LEU A 11 -9.12 26.59 -12.66
CA LEU A 11 -9.03 25.26 -12.06
C LEU A 11 -8.89 25.45 -10.54
N PRO A 12 -9.68 24.76 -9.72
CA PRO A 12 -9.56 24.90 -8.27
C PRO A 12 -8.13 24.55 -7.88
N ALA A 13 -7.46 25.46 -7.18
CA ALA A 13 -6.20 25.15 -6.53
C ALA A 13 -6.48 24.01 -5.54
N PHE A 14 -5.98 22.81 -5.86
CA PHE A 14 -6.10 21.65 -4.98
C PHE A 14 -5.30 21.96 -3.70
N SER A 15 -6.03 22.20 -2.62
CA SER A 15 -5.49 22.57 -1.31
C SER A 15 -4.93 21.35 -0.59
N VAL A 16 -3.66 21.41 -0.17
CA VAL A 16 -3.09 20.49 0.83
C VAL A 16 -3.45 21.03 2.21
N ALA A 17 -4.21 20.26 2.98
CA ALA A 17 -4.58 20.63 4.34
C ALA A 17 -3.43 20.31 5.30
N LYS A 18 -3.02 21.29 6.11
CA LYS A 18 -1.99 21.11 7.14
C LYS A 18 -2.64 21.08 8.52
N THR A 19 -2.29 20.09 9.33
CA THR A 19 -2.67 19.99 10.74
C THR A 19 -1.41 19.87 11.58
N ASP A 20 -1.27 20.72 12.60
CA ASP A 20 -0.18 20.65 13.57
C ASP A 20 -0.75 20.25 14.94
N ASN A 21 -0.11 19.30 15.62
CA ASN A 21 -0.50 18.79 16.94
C ASN A 21 0.74 18.72 17.84
N GLN A 22 0.63 19.20 19.07
CA GLN A 22 1.69 19.11 20.07
C GLN A 22 1.11 18.63 21.39
N ALA A 23 1.71 17.61 21.99
CA ALA A 23 1.31 17.11 23.29
C ALA A 23 2.48 16.41 24.00
N CYS A 24 2.27 16.02 25.25
CA CYS A 24 3.20 15.20 26.00
C CYS A 24 2.51 13.96 26.57
N LEU A 25 3.21 12.83 26.51
CA LEU A 25 2.86 11.58 27.15
C LEU A 25 3.62 11.46 28.48
N ASN A 26 2.95 10.94 29.51
CA ASN A 26 3.55 10.66 30.82
C ASN A 26 3.47 9.15 31.10
N GLY A 27 4.55 8.57 31.63
CA GLY A 27 4.68 7.14 31.90
C GLY A 27 4.55 6.28 30.63
N ARG A 28 4.01 5.07 30.77
CA ARG A 28 3.65 4.19 29.64
C ARG A 28 2.42 4.71 28.90
N GLY A 29 2.57 5.88 28.29
CA GLY A 29 1.48 6.60 27.63
C GLY A 29 1.24 6.13 26.20
N ILE A 30 -0.03 6.15 25.81
CA ILE A 30 -0.48 6.03 24.42
C ILE A 30 -1.18 7.35 24.07
N ALA A 31 -0.83 7.95 22.94
CA ALA A 31 -1.59 9.05 22.34
C ALA A 31 -2.32 8.50 21.12
N ASP A 32 -3.66 8.54 21.17
CA ASP A 32 -4.50 8.29 20.01
C ASP A 32 -4.86 9.63 19.38
N ILE A 33 -4.41 9.83 18.15
CA ILE A 33 -4.50 11.10 17.42
C ILE A 33 -5.45 10.88 16.23
N PRO A 34 -6.66 11.44 16.28
CA PRO A 34 -7.65 11.21 15.23
C PRO A 34 -7.24 11.86 13.91
N LEU A 35 -7.43 11.12 12.81
CA LEU A 35 -7.22 11.61 11.46
C LEU A 35 -8.55 12.09 10.87
N ASP A 36 -8.60 13.36 10.51
CA ASP A 36 -9.72 13.92 9.76
C ASP A 36 -9.57 13.57 8.27
N LEU A 37 -10.14 12.44 7.85
CA LEU A 37 -10.03 11.95 6.47
C LEU A 37 -10.74 12.85 5.44
N SER A 38 -11.57 13.79 5.88
CA SER A 38 -12.19 14.78 4.98
C SER A 38 -11.16 15.73 4.36
N LYS A 39 -10.02 15.94 5.05
CA LYS A 39 -8.89 16.76 4.60
C LYS A 39 -8.01 16.07 3.53
N GLY A 40 -8.23 14.80 3.27
CA GLY A 40 -7.42 14.01 2.36
C GLY A 40 -6.94 12.72 3.00
N ARG A 41 -6.80 11.70 2.16
CA ARG A 41 -6.49 10.32 2.56
C ARG A 41 -5.05 9.90 2.25
N TYR A 42 -4.32 10.75 1.54
CA TYR A 42 -2.88 10.66 1.39
C TYR A 42 -2.24 11.60 2.39
N ILE A 43 -1.50 11.02 3.34
CA ILE A 43 -1.04 11.72 4.53
C ILE A 43 0.48 11.65 4.59
N GLU A 44 1.12 12.80 4.50
CA GLU A 44 2.55 12.96 4.73
C GLU A 44 2.74 13.50 6.15
N GLY A 45 3.36 12.70 7.01
CA GLY A 45 3.54 13.01 8.41
C GLY A 45 4.99 13.29 8.76
N ASN A 46 5.19 14.27 9.64
CA ASN A 46 6.47 14.56 10.27
C ASN A 46 6.26 14.64 11.78
N ILE A 47 7.01 13.87 12.54
CA ILE A 47 6.94 13.90 14.01
C ILE A 47 8.32 14.11 14.60
N ARG A 48 8.41 15.06 15.53
CA ARG A 48 9.60 15.38 16.30
C ARG A 48 9.35 15.15 17.76
N PHE A 49 10.38 14.72 18.47
CA PHE A 49 10.30 14.39 19.88
C PHE A 49 11.21 15.28 20.72
N SER A 50 10.82 15.56 21.95
CA SER A 50 11.62 16.28 22.93
C SER A 50 11.47 15.66 24.32
N GLY A 51 12.55 15.73 25.11
CA GLY A 51 12.63 15.04 26.40
C GLY A 51 12.87 13.53 26.29
N VAL A 52 13.48 13.07 25.20
CA VAL A 52 13.79 11.65 24.97
C VAL A 52 14.86 11.17 25.96
N ASP A 53 14.59 10.07 26.65
CA ASP A 53 15.62 9.31 27.38
C ASP A 53 16.23 8.26 26.44
N PHE A 54 17.40 8.56 25.88
CA PHE A 54 18.08 7.68 24.92
C PHE A 54 18.56 6.36 25.52
N ALA A 55 18.54 6.19 26.85
CA ALA A 55 18.86 4.92 27.50
C ALA A 55 17.70 3.91 27.46
N ARG A 56 16.53 4.30 26.92
CA ARG A 56 15.29 3.50 26.92
C ARG A 56 14.81 3.24 25.50
N LYS A 57 13.82 2.37 25.37
CA LYS A 57 13.10 2.22 24.09
C LYS A 57 12.51 3.55 23.64
N GLY A 58 12.62 3.83 22.35
CA GLY A 58 11.99 4.96 21.68
C GLY A 58 10.48 4.77 21.49
N MET A 59 9.97 5.47 20.48
CA MET A 59 8.54 5.58 20.21
C MET A 59 8.17 4.72 19.02
N THR A 60 6.97 4.13 19.09
CA THR A 60 6.37 3.36 17.99
C THR A 60 5.08 4.07 17.59
N LEU A 61 4.89 4.27 16.29
CA LEU A 61 3.68 4.89 15.74
C LEU A 61 2.99 3.89 14.84
N ASN A 62 1.71 3.65 15.11
CA ASN A 62 0.84 2.82 14.30
C ASN A 62 -0.28 3.69 13.72
N ALA A 63 -0.67 3.45 12.48
CA ALA A 63 -1.98 3.83 11.96
C ALA A 63 -2.97 2.71 12.29
N VAL A 64 -4.12 3.05 12.86
CA VAL A 64 -5.14 2.08 13.28
C VAL A 64 -6.43 2.38 12.53
N SER A 65 -6.99 1.37 11.86
CA SER A 65 -8.31 1.47 11.21
C SER A 65 -8.96 0.09 11.17
N ASP A 66 -10.22 -0.03 11.60
CA ASP A 66 -10.97 -1.31 11.63
C ASP A 66 -10.28 -2.47 12.34
N GLY A 67 -9.49 -2.20 13.38
CA GLY A 67 -8.73 -3.22 14.09
C GLY A 67 -7.51 -3.74 13.31
N LEU A 68 -7.20 -3.17 12.14
CA LEU A 68 -5.91 -3.31 11.50
C LEU A 68 -4.97 -2.24 12.05
N GLU A 69 -3.78 -2.66 12.49
CA GLU A 69 -2.68 -1.76 12.85
C GLU A 69 -1.60 -1.85 11.75
N CYS A 70 -1.25 -0.71 11.16
CA CYS A 70 -0.13 -0.55 10.26
C CYS A 70 0.97 0.22 10.98
N MET A 71 2.10 -0.43 11.25
CA MET A 71 3.22 0.22 11.91
C MET A 71 3.94 1.17 10.94
N LEU A 72 4.00 2.45 11.30
CA LEU A 72 4.63 3.50 10.51
C LEU A 72 6.11 3.66 10.84
N PHE A 73 6.48 3.47 12.11
CA PHE A 73 7.87 3.30 12.54
C PHE A 73 7.91 2.61 13.90
N HIS A 74 9.04 1.99 14.19
CA HIS A 74 9.28 1.25 15.43
C HIS A 74 10.47 1.80 16.20
N ASN A 75 10.29 2.00 17.51
CA ASN A 75 11.38 2.25 18.45
C ASN A 75 12.34 3.39 18.04
N GLN A 76 11.79 4.50 17.52
CA GLN A 76 12.56 5.63 17.03
C GLN A 76 12.64 6.74 18.09
N THR A 77 13.77 7.44 18.16
CA THR A 77 14.01 8.54 19.12
C THR A 77 14.26 9.89 18.45
N ASN A 78 14.62 9.88 17.17
CA ASN A 78 14.85 11.04 16.32
C ASN A 78 13.57 11.49 15.59
N GLU A 79 13.67 12.59 14.87
CA GLU A 79 12.63 13.04 13.95
C GLU A 79 12.31 11.95 12.91
N GLN A 80 11.02 11.70 12.73
CA GLN A 80 10.52 10.69 11.81
C GLN A 80 9.63 11.33 10.75
N GLN A 81 9.75 10.83 9.53
CA GLN A 81 8.85 11.15 8.44
C GLN A 81 8.15 9.88 7.98
N PHE A 82 6.83 9.91 7.87
CA PHE A 82 6.04 8.76 7.44
C PHE A 82 5.05 9.15 6.35
N LEU A 83 4.56 8.14 5.66
CA LEU A 83 3.55 8.28 4.64
C LEU A 83 2.47 7.25 4.89
N LEU A 84 1.22 7.68 4.83
CA LEU A 84 0.06 6.83 5.06
C LEU A 84 -0.96 7.06 3.96
N TRP A 85 -1.46 5.96 3.39
CA TRP A 85 -2.55 5.94 2.43
C TRP A 85 -3.71 5.13 3.01
N LEU A 86 -4.89 5.75 3.08
CA LEU A 86 -6.10 5.12 3.60
C LEU A 86 -7.16 5.04 2.49
N PRO A 87 -7.30 3.91 1.78
CA PRO A 87 -8.27 3.79 0.69
C PRO A 87 -9.74 3.72 1.17
N SER A 88 -9.95 3.45 2.46
CA SER A 88 -11.27 3.40 3.12
C SER A 88 -11.68 4.77 3.68
N GLU A 89 -12.99 5.02 3.80
CA GLU A 89 -13.55 6.22 4.46
C GLU A 89 -13.81 6.04 5.95
N LYS A 90 -13.38 4.91 6.50
CA LYS A 90 -13.59 4.60 7.91
C LYS A 90 -12.63 5.38 8.78
N TRP A 91 -13.04 5.64 10.02
CA TRP A 91 -12.24 6.37 10.99
C TRP A 91 -10.87 5.70 11.15
N ALA A 92 -9.85 6.54 11.28
CA ALA A 92 -8.47 6.11 11.46
C ALA A 92 -7.80 7.02 12.49
N ASP A 93 -6.99 6.41 13.34
CA ASP A 93 -6.21 7.12 14.35
C ASP A 93 -4.74 6.81 14.15
N LEU A 94 -3.87 7.74 14.55
CA LEU A 94 -2.48 7.43 14.80
C LEU A 94 -2.32 7.11 16.28
N SER A 95 -1.81 5.93 16.60
CA SER A 95 -1.51 5.52 17.97
C SER A 95 0.00 5.60 18.20
N LEU A 96 0.42 6.61 18.97
CA LEU A 96 1.81 6.82 19.38
C LEU A 96 2.04 6.19 20.75
N LYS A 97 2.91 5.18 20.81
CA LYS A 97 3.25 4.43 22.02
C LYS A 97 4.65 4.81 22.49
N ALA A 98 4.79 5.15 23.78
CA ALA A 98 6.06 5.39 24.45
C ALA A 98 6.19 4.44 25.65
N GLU A 99 6.70 3.23 25.41
CA GLU A 99 6.61 2.11 26.38
C GLU A 99 7.48 2.28 27.62
N GLU A 100 8.61 2.98 27.50
CA GLU A 100 9.61 3.06 28.58
C GLU A 100 9.95 4.49 29.00
N ASN A 101 9.54 5.51 28.23
CA ASN A 101 9.87 6.89 28.53
C ASN A 101 8.94 7.46 29.62
N PRO A 102 9.48 8.02 30.71
CA PRO A 102 8.67 8.54 31.82
C PRO A 102 7.89 9.81 31.46
N ARG A 103 8.42 10.61 30.52
CA ARG A 103 7.72 11.74 29.92
C ARG A 103 8.35 12.06 28.58
N ILE A 104 7.54 12.14 27.53
CA ILE A 104 8.00 12.55 26.19
C ILE A 104 7.01 13.56 25.63
N CYS A 105 7.52 14.61 25.00
CA CYS A 105 6.69 15.54 24.23
C CYS A 105 6.93 15.32 22.74
N TYR A 106 5.90 15.54 21.93
CA TYR A 106 5.98 15.44 20.49
C TYR A 106 5.37 16.65 19.80
N ALA A 107 5.88 16.95 18.60
CA ALA A 107 5.28 17.86 17.65
C ALA A 107 5.05 17.09 16.34
N LEU A 108 3.79 16.95 15.96
CA LEU A 108 3.33 16.26 14.77
C LEU A 108 2.79 17.27 13.77
N THR A 109 3.27 17.20 12.53
CA THR A 109 2.71 17.89 11.38
C THR A 109 2.18 16.85 10.41
N LEU A 110 0.92 17.01 10.00
CA LEU A 110 0.26 16.23 8.95
C LEU A 110 -0.03 17.14 7.76
N LYS A 111 0.40 16.72 6.57
CA LYS A 111 -0.06 17.26 5.30
C LYS A 111 -0.97 16.23 4.66
N GLN A 112 -2.23 16.60 4.47
CA GLN A 112 -3.24 15.76 3.88
C GLN A 112 -3.62 16.27 2.50
N SER A 113 -3.67 15.37 1.54
CA SER A 113 -4.11 15.65 0.19
C SER A 113 -5.02 14.56 -0.33
N LYS A 114 -5.74 14.89 -1.40
CA LYS A 114 -6.35 13.85 -2.23
C LYS A 114 -5.23 13.15 -3.01
N ALA A 115 -5.40 11.85 -3.17
CA ALA A 115 -4.65 11.08 -4.14
C ALA A 115 -5.65 10.41 -5.07
N THR A 116 -5.26 10.29 -6.33
CA THR A 116 -5.94 9.43 -7.27
C THR A 116 -5.27 8.06 -7.23
N ILE A 117 -5.97 7.02 -7.65
CA ILE A 117 -5.31 5.75 -7.95
C ILE A 117 -5.03 5.75 -9.45
N ASP A 118 -3.88 5.25 -9.90
CA ASP A 118 -3.66 5.06 -11.36
C ASP A 118 -4.81 4.22 -11.92
N GLY A 119 -5.68 4.88 -12.69
CA GLY A 119 -6.95 4.32 -13.14
C GLY A 119 -6.81 3.34 -14.30
N VAL A 120 -5.60 3.14 -14.82
CA VAL A 120 -5.35 2.26 -15.96
C VAL A 120 -5.40 0.80 -15.53
N ILE A 121 -6.55 0.17 -15.77
CA ILE A 121 -6.71 -1.28 -15.67
C ILE A 121 -6.00 -1.91 -16.87
N ARG A 122 -4.98 -2.73 -16.58
CA ARG A 122 -4.20 -3.46 -17.60
C ARG A 122 -4.76 -4.86 -17.71
N GLU A 123 -5.70 -5.06 -18.62
CA GLU A 123 -6.27 -6.39 -18.86
C GLU A 123 -5.37 -7.25 -19.74
N ASN A 124 -5.31 -8.55 -19.44
CA ASN A 124 -4.60 -9.52 -20.26
C ASN A 124 -5.48 -10.74 -20.50
N THR A 125 -5.88 -10.94 -21.77
CA THR A 125 -6.76 -12.02 -22.24
C THR A 125 -6.03 -13.34 -22.47
N ALA A 126 -4.70 -13.38 -22.37
CA ALA A 126 -3.88 -14.57 -22.64
C ALA A 126 -2.92 -14.87 -21.47
N PRO A 127 -3.45 -15.28 -20.29
CA PRO A 127 -2.60 -15.66 -19.17
C PRO A 127 -1.69 -16.85 -19.55
N GLN A 128 -0.45 -16.83 -19.06
CA GLN A 128 0.48 -17.95 -19.24
C GLN A 128 0.12 -19.15 -18.36
N SER A 129 -0.51 -18.91 -17.21
CA SER A 129 -0.91 -19.94 -16.24
C SER A 129 -2.01 -20.84 -16.80
N PRO A 130 -1.78 -22.16 -16.96
CA PRO A 130 -2.82 -23.11 -17.33
C PRO A 130 -4.05 -23.05 -16.40
N ARG A 131 -3.84 -22.87 -15.08
CA ARG A 131 -4.94 -22.72 -14.13
C ARG A 131 -5.78 -21.46 -14.39
N LEU A 132 -5.15 -20.33 -14.73
CA LEU A 132 -5.87 -19.10 -15.09
C LEU A 132 -6.55 -19.20 -16.46
N GLN A 133 -5.95 -19.91 -17.43
CA GLN A 133 -6.60 -20.21 -18.71
C GLN A 133 -7.87 -21.04 -18.51
N ALA A 134 -7.81 -22.07 -17.66
CA ALA A 134 -8.99 -22.86 -17.29
C ALA A 134 -10.08 -22.00 -16.63
N LEU A 135 -9.69 -21.16 -15.66
CA LEU A 135 -10.63 -20.21 -15.04
C LEU A 135 -11.29 -19.30 -16.09
N GLN A 136 -10.52 -18.76 -17.03
CA GLN A 136 -11.05 -17.90 -18.08
C GLN A 136 -12.09 -18.61 -18.95
N GLN A 137 -11.93 -19.90 -19.23
CA GLN A 137 -12.95 -20.68 -19.96
C GLN A 137 -14.18 -20.94 -19.09
N ASP A 138 -13.98 -21.33 -17.83
CA ASP A 138 -15.08 -21.61 -16.91
C ASP A 138 -15.96 -20.38 -16.68
N LEU A 139 -15.37 -19.19 -16.59
CA LEU A 139 -16.09 -17.91 -16.43
C LEU A 139 -17.07 -17.61 -17.57
N LYS A 140 -16.88 -18.17 -18.76
CA LYS A 140 -17.82 -18.00 -19.89
C LYS A 140 -19.16 -18.69 -19.65
N HIS A 141 -19.20 -19.68 -18.76
CA HIS A 141 -20.35 -20.56 -18.59
C HIS A 141 -20.83 -20.67 -17.13
N ASP A 142 -19.94 -20.49 -16.15
CA ASP A 142 -20.23 -20.60 -14.72
C ASP A 142 -19.68 -19.38 -13.95
N LYS A 143 -20.59 -18.50 -13.51
CA LYS A 143 -20.21 -17.35 -12.66
C LYS A 143 -19.69 -17.77 -11.28
N GLN A 144 -19.98 -18.99 -10.82
CA GLN A 144 -19.45 -19.52 -9.56
C GLN A 144 -18.00 -20.01 -9.70
N ALA A 145 -17.47 -20.13 -10.92
CA ALA A 145 -16.09 -20.57 -11.15
C ALA A 145 -15.08 -19.67 -10.42
N LEU A 146 -15.36 -18.36 -10.34
CA LEU A 146 -14.51 -17.40 -9.64
C LEU A 146 -14.41 -17.68 -8.13
N GLU A 147 -15.55 -17.94 -7.49
CA GLU A 147 -15.56 -18.22 -6.05
C GLU A 147 -14.92 -19.57 -5.75
N LYS A 148 -15.18 -20.59 -6.59
CA LYS A 148 -14.50 -21.91 -6.49
C LYS A 148 -12.98 -21.76 -6.64
N PHE A 149 -12.53 -20.92 -7.56
CA PHE A 149 -11.10 -20.62 -7.72
C PHE A 149 -10.51 -19.99 -6.45
N TRP A 150 -11.17 -18.99 -5.86
CA TRP A 150 -10.65 -18.37 -4.65
C TRP A 150 -10.70 -19.28 -3.42
N GLN A 151 -11.70 -20.17 -3.31
CA GLN A 151 -11.71 -21.22 -2.29
C GLN A 151 -10.52 -22.18 -2.46
N GLU A 152 -10.21 -22.54 -3.71
CA GLU A 152 -9.03 -23.34 -4.01
C GLU A 152 -7.73 -22.61 -3.62
N MET A 153 -7.60 -21.31 -3.94
CA MET A 153 -6.41 -20.52 -3.58
C MET A 153 -6.28 -20.33 -2.07
N ALA A 154 -7.38 -20.17 -1.35
CA ALA A 154 -7.37 -20.11 0.11
C ALA A 154 -6.92 -21.44 0.75
N GLY A 155 -7.24 -22.57 0.11
CA GLY A 155 -6.81 -23.90 0.59
C GLY A 155 -5.39 -24.29 0.20
N LYS A 156 -4.96 -24.00 -1.04
CA LYS A 156 -3.62 -24.36 -1.55
C LYS A 156 -2.55 -23.33 -1.23
N GLY A 157 -2.96 -22.07 -1.07
CA GLY A 157 -2.11 -20.92 -0.92
C GLY A 157 -1.65 -20.30 -2.24
N THR A 158 -1.04 -19.13 -2.13
CA THR A 158 -0.42 -18.37 -3.22
C THR A 158 1.05 -18.07 -2.90
N PRO A 159 1.92 -17.82 -3.89
CA PRO A 159 1.66 -17.74 -5.34
C PRO A 159 1.38 -19.11 -5.97
N LEU A 160 0.76 -19.13 -7.15
CA LEU A 160 0.62 -20.35 -7.94
C LEU A 160 1.98 -20.77 -8.50
N VAL A 161 2.31 -22.06 -8.36
CA VAL A 161 3.55 -22.64 -8.91
C VAL A 161 3.17 -23.82 -9.79
N GLU A 162 3.35 -23.67 -11.10
CA GLU A 162 2.97 -24.66 -12.10
C GLU A 162 4.21 -25.19 -12.84
N GLY A 163 4.15 -26.42 -13.33
CA GLY A 163 5.22 -26.98 -14.17
C GLY A 163 5.15 -26.44 -15.60
N THR A 164 6.29 -26.10 -16.19
CA THR A 164 6.37 -25.62 -17.59
C THR A 164 6.64 -26.73 -18.61
N GLY A 165 6.81 -27.99 -18.17
CA GLY A 165 7.23 -29.12 -19.02
C GLY A 165 8.72 -29.11 -19.40
N SER A 166 9.49 -28.09 -18.98
CA SER A 166 10.93 -27.94 -19.17
C SER A 166 11.65 -27.80 -17.82
N SER A 167 12.96 -27.51 -17.81
CA SER A 167 13.70 -27.18 -16.59
C SER A 167 13.26 -25.82 -16.04
N GLY A 168 12.16 -25.77 -15.30
CA GLY A 168 11.66 -24.58 -14.62
C GLY A 168 10.27 -24.73 -14.02
N ARG A 169 9.80 -23.63 -13.41
CA ARG A 169 8.44 -23.45 -12.92
C ARG A 169 7.86 -22.15 -13.45
N LEU A 170 6.54 -22.12 -13.62
CA LEU A 170 5.78 -20.90 -13.82
C LEU A 170 5.30 -20.42 -12.45
N LEU A 171 5.86 -19.32 -11.98
CA LEU A 171 5.48 -18.64 -10.76
C LEU A 171 4.45 -17.55 -11.09
N THR A 172 3.23 -17.65 -10.58
CA THR A 172 2.17 -16.68 -10.81
C THR A 172 1.71 -16.06 -9.49
N PHE A 173 2.04 -14.79 -9.28
CA PHE A 173 1.52 -13.99 -8.17
C PHE A 173 0.05 -13.68 -8.42
N LEU A 174 -0.76 -13.68 -7.35
CA LEU A 174 -2.20 -13.43 -7.43
C LEU A 174 -2.62 -12.37 -6.40
N TYR A 175 -3.64 -11.59 -6.75
CA TYR A 175 -4.32 -10.71 -5.81
C TYR A 175 -5.82 -10.64 -6.14
N ARG A 176 -6.67 -10.58 -5.10
CA ARG A 176 -8.13 -10.55 -5.23
C ARG A 176 -8.67 -9.13 -4.99
N GLY A 177 -9.48 -8.63 -5.91
CA GLY A 177 -10.43 -7.53 -5.61
C GLY A 177 -9.85 -6.12 -5.52
N ALA A 178 -8.66 -5.85 -6.07
CA ALA A 178 -8.21 -4.45 -6.24
C ALA A 178 -9.09 -3.73 -7.27
N GLN A 179 -9.29 -2.44 -7.08
CA GLN A 179 -10.21 -1.64 -7.90
C GLN A 179 -9.61 -1.24 -9.24
N LYS A 180 -8.33 -0.89 -9.27
CA LYS A 180 -7.68 -0.24 -10.42
C LYS A 180 -6.33 -0.81 -10.79
N ASN A 181 -5.52 -1.23 -9.84
CA ASN A 181 -4.21 -1.81 -10.13
C ASN A 181 -3.65 -2.61 -8.95
N VAL A 182 -2.63 -3.43 -9.22
CA VAL A 182 -1.80 -4.05 -8.18
C VAL A 182 -0.35 -4.02 -8.63
N ARG A 183 0.58 -3.78 -7.70
CA ARG A 183 2.03 -3.95 -7.92
C ARG A 183 2.58 -5.06 -7.04
N VAL A 184 3.55 -5.80 -7.56
CA VAL A 184 4.33 -6.77 -6.80
C VAL A 184 5.75 -6.25 -6.58
N LEU A 185 6.18 -6.20 -5.32
CA LEU A 185 7.56 -5.94 -4.93
C LEU A 185 8.27 -7.27 -4.68
N GLY A 186 9.51 -7.42 -5.17
CA GLY A 186 10.32 -8.62 -4.94
C GLY A 186 10.04 -9.77 -5.92
N ALA A 187 9.30 -9.49 -7.00
CA ALA A 187 9.16 -10.42 -8.12
C ALA A 187 10.51 -10.63 -8.84
N PRO A 188 10.68 -11.70 -9.64
CA PRO A 188 11.91 -12.02 -10.40
C PRO A 188 12.37 -10.98 -11.46
N GLY A 189 11.81 -9.78 -11.48
CA GLY A 189 12.21 -8.66 -12.34
C GLY A 189 12.94 -7.55 -11.59
N ASN A 190 13.50 -6.58 -12.32
CA ASN A 190 14.34 -5.51 -11.74
C ASN A 190 13.54 -4.34 -11.12
N GLY A 191 12.28 -4.56 -10.72
CA GLY A 191 11.42 -3.46 -10.28
C GLY A 191 10.16 -3.86 -9.50
N HIS A 192 9.21 -2.93 -9.46
CA HIS A 192 7.89 -3.15 -8.88
C HIS A 192 6.90 -3.39 -10.03
N GLU A 193 6.64 -4.64 -10.32
CA GLU A 193 5.94 -5.03 -11.54
C GLU A 193 4.45 -4.74 -11.42
N TRP A 194 3.88 -4.16 -12.48
CA TRP A 194 2.43 -4.06 -12.60
C TRP A 194 1.85 -5.45 -12.85
N MET A 195 0.84 -5.80 -12.06
CA MET A 195 0.01 -6.97 -12.31
C MET A 195 -1.06 -6.63 -13.35
N GLU A 196 -1.50 -7.65 -14.06
CA GLU A 196 -2.54 -7.57 -15.07
C GLU A 196 -3.84 -8.13 -14.50
N LYS A 197 -4.98 -7.63 -14.99
CA LYS A 197 -6.29 -8.12 -14.60
C LYS A 197 -6.74 -9.19 -15.58
N LEU A 198 -7.21 -10.33 -15.05
CA LEU A 198 -7.92 -11.31 -15.88
C LEU A 198 -9.32 -10.73 -16.20
N PRO A 199 -9.70 -10.64 -17.50
CA PRO A 199 -10.99 -10.10 -17.91
C PRO A 199 -12.17 -10.76 -17.17
N ASP A 200 -13.24 -9.99 -16.96
CA ASP A 200 -14.49 -10.46 -16.34
C ASP A 200 -14.35 -11.10 -14.95
N SER A 201 -13.25 -10.81 -14.25
CA SER A 201 -12.97 -11.33 -12.90
C SER A 201 -12.42 -10.26 -11.96
N ASP A 202 -12.24 -10.62 -10.69
CA ASP A 202 -11.51 -9.83 -9.68
C ASP A 202 -10.05 -10.32 -9.48
N VAL A 203 -9.54 -11.14 -10.40
CA VAL A 203 -8.19 -11.72 -10.35
C VAL A 203 -7.18 -10.78 -11.00
N TRP A 204 -6.20 -10.37 -10.19
CA TRP A 204 -4.98 -9.71 -10.66
C TRP A 204 -3.83 -10.72 -10.61
N TYR A 205 -2.97 -10.73 -11.64
CA TYR A 205 -1.89 -11.70 -11.72
C TYR A 205 -0.62 -11.15 -12.40
N LYS A 206 0.51 -11.80 -12.12
CA LYS A 206 1.76 -11.65 -12.89
C LYS A 206 2.53 -12.96 -12.87
N SER A 207 2.95 -13.43 -14.05
CA SER A 207 3.63 -14.72 -14.21
C SER A 207 5.10 -14.54 -14.61
N PHE A 208 5.96 -15.44 -14.11
CA PHE A 208 7.37 -15.51 -14.43
C PHE A 208 7.80 -16.98 -14.59
N THR A 209 8.57 -17.28 -15.63
CA THR A 209 9.30 -18.56 -15.70
C THR A 209 10.57 -18.43 -14.88
N VAL A 210 10.76 -19.33 -13.91
CA VAL A 210 11.84 -19.27 -12.93
C VAL A 210 12.56 -20.63 -12.78
N PRO A 211 13.83 -20.63 -12.33
CA PRO A 211 14.51 -21.85 -11.89
C PRO A 211 13.77 -22.56 -10.75
N ASN A 212 13.92 -23.88 -10.65
CA ASN A 212 13.24 -24.71 -9.65
C ASN A 212 13.68 -24.41 -8.20
N ASP A 213 14.85 -23.81 -8.02
CA ASP A 213 15.49 -23.53 -6.73
C ASP A 213 15.36 -22.06 -6.31
N LEU A 214 14.61 -21.24 -7.06
CA LEU A 214 14.38 -19.85 -6.73
C LEU A 214 13.72 -19.71 -5.35
N ARG A 215 14.33 -18.89 -4.51
CA ARG A 215 13.77 -18.44 -3.22
C ARG A 215 13.72 -16.93 -3.22
N LEU A 216 12.54 -16.36 -2.93
CA LEU A 216 12.34 -14.92 -2.83
C LEU A 216 11.32 -14.60 -1.75
N SER A 217 11.33 -13.35 -1.31
CA SER A 217 10.28 -12.72 -0.52
C SER A 217 9.58 -11.67 -1.38
N TYR A 218 8.27 -11.52 -1.22
CA TYR A 218 7.49 -10.53 -1.96
C TYR A 218 6.40 -9.90 -1.10
N GLN A 219 5.93 -8.74 -1.55
CA GLN A 219 4.76 -8.04 -1.02
C GLN A 219 3.91 -7.51 -2.18
N LEU A 220 2.63 -7.28 -1.91
CA LEU A 220 1.66 -6.79 -2.89
C LEU A 220 1.17 -5.42 -2.47
N ALA A 221 0.98 -4.52 -3.42
CA ALA A 221 0.39 -3.20 -3.20
C ALA A 221 -0.80 -3.00 -4.13
N PRO A 222 -2.03 -3.23 -3.67
CA PRO A 222 -3.22 -2.90 -4.44
C PRO A 222 -3.46 -1.38 -4.45
N ASP A 223 -4.08 -0.90 -5.53
CA ASP A 223 -4.64 0.44 -5.63
C ASP A 223 -3.64 1.53 -5.21
N VAL A 224 -2.44 1.45 -5.79
CA VAL A 224 -1.31 2.33 -5.45
C VAL A 224 -1.71 3.79 -5.70
N PRO A 225 -1.61 4.66 -4.67
CA PRO A 225 -1.97 6.06 -4.84
C PRO A 225 -0.95 6.77 -5.74
N SER A 226 -1.47 7.57 -6.64
CA SER A 226 -0.74 8.62 -7.34
C SER A 226 -1.04 9.95 -6.63
N PRO A 227 -0.05 10.51 -5.91
CA PRO A 227 -0.21 11.80 -5.27
C PRO A 227 -0.58 12.85 -6.33
N GLU A 228 -1.58 13.67 -6.05
CA GLU A 228 -1.86 14.85 -6.86
C GLU A 228 -0.71 15.87 -6.69
N ASN A 229 -0.51 16.74 -7.69
CA ASN A 229 0.53 17.77 -7.70
C ASN A 229 1.94 17.20 -7.47
N LEU A 230 2.39 16.31 -8.36
CA LEU A 230 3.82 16.02 -8.44
C LEU A 230 4.50 17.29 -8.95
N ASP A 231 5.47 17.82 -8.18
CA ASP A 231 6.25 18.98 -8.58
C ASP A 231 6.83 18.78 -9.99
N SER A 232 7.15 19.87 -10.69
CA SER A 232 7.84 19.80 -11.99
C SER A 232 9.22 19.12 -11.92
N ASN A 233 9.71 18.85 -10.71
CA ASN A 233 10.92 18.06 -10.47
C ASN A 233 10.63 16.55 -10.54
N GLU A 234 11.14 15.92 -11.60
CA GLU A 234 11.00 14.48 -11.86
C GLU A 234 11.56 13.59 -10.74
N LYS A 235 12.65 14.00 -10.08
CA LYS A 235 13.24 13.22 -8.98
C LYS A 235 12.34 13.17 -7.76
N GLU A 236 11.76 14.32 -7.39
CA GLU A 236 10.80 14.40 -6.29
C GLU A 236 9.52 13.62 -6.62
N ALA A 237 9.04 13.75 -7.85
CA ALA A 237 7.92 12.97 -8.34
C ALA A 237 8.17 11.45 -8.24
N GLN A 238 9.36 10.99 -8.62
CA GLN A 238 9.75 9.58 -8.53
C GLN A 238 9.88 9.10 -7.08
N TYR A 239 10.47 9.92 -6.20
CA TYR A 239 10.58 9.64 -4.77
C TYR A 239 9.18 9.49 -4.13
N ARG A 240 8.27 10.44 -4.38
CA ARG A 240 6.89 10.38 -3.88
C ARG A 240 6.13 9.16 -4.41
N LYS A 241 6.26 8.83 -5.71
CA LYS A 241 5.69 7.59 -6.28
C LYS A 241 6.22 6.33 -5.61
N ARG A 242 7.53 6.28 -5.31
CA ARG A 242 8.12 5.13 -4.60
C ARG A 242 7.58 5.03 -3.19
N ARG A 243 7.51 6.13 -2.43
CA ARG A 243 6.93 6.13 -1.08
C ARG A 243 5.45 5.73 -1.06
N ALA A 244 4.68 6.24 -2.02
CA ALA A 244 3.28 5.88 -2.20
C ALA A 244 3.09 4.37 -2.43
N LEU A 245 3.95 3.75 -3.24
CA LEU A 245 3.98 2.30 -3.38
C LEU A 245 4.30 1.60 -2.07
N LEU A 246 5.38 2.00 -1.38
CA LEU A 246 5.81 1.35 -0.14
C LEU A 246 4.73 1.40 0.95
N ALA A 247 3.99 2.51 1.05
CA ALA A 247 2.89 2.66 2.00
C ALA A 247 1.68 1.75 1.73
N GLY A 248 1.54 1.22 0.50
CA GLY A 248 0.49 0.28 0.14
C GLY A 248 0.91 -1.19 0.21
N LEU A 249 2.16 -1.49 0.57
CA LEU A 249 2.65 -2.86 0.62
C LEU A 249 2.01 -3.61 1.77
N GLN A 250 1.51 -4.80 1.46
CA GLN A 250 0.93 -5.73 2.40
C GLN A 250 1.37 -7.17 2.05
N PRO A 251 1.38 -8.08 3.03
CA PRO A 251 1.58 -9.49 2.75
C PRO A 251 0.48 -10.02 1.84
N ASP A 252 0.81 -11.06 1.07
CA ASP A 252 -0.20 -11.78 0.30
C ASP A 252 -1.19 -12.50 1.24
N PRO A 253 -2.49 -12.15 1.21
CA PRO A 253 -3.49 -12.73 2.09
C PRO A 253 -3.62 -14.25 1.99
N PHE A 254 -3.30 -14.85 0.83
CA PHE A 254 -3.39 -16.29 0.61
C PHE A 254 -2.03 -17.00 0.65
N ASN A 255 -0.93 -16.30 0.93
CA ASN A 255 0.36 -16.98 1.15
C ASN A 255 0.47 -17.48 2.61
N PRO A 256 0.55 -18.80 2.85
CA PRO A 256 0.71 -19.36 4.19
C PRO A 256 2.13 -19.21 4.73
N HIS A 257 3.12 -18.95 3.88
CA HIS A 257 4.54 -18.83 4.22
C HIS A 257 4.96 -17.37 4.35
N ARG A 258 4.52 -16.73 5.43
CA ARG A 258 4.87 -15.33 5.72
C ARG A 258 6.11 -15.26 6.60
N LEU A 259 7.05 -14.40 6.21
CA LEU A 259 8.09 -13.96 7.12
C LEU A 259 7.43 -13.11 8.20
N VAL A 260 7.75 -13.37 9.47
CA VAL A 260 7.30 -12.52 10.57
C VAL A 260 7.87 -11.12 10.34
N GLU A 261 6.99 -10.11 10.30
CA GLU A 261 7.34 -8.73 10.02
C GLU A 261 8.37 -8.24 11.04
N THR A 262 9.64 -8.22 10.64
CA THR A 262 10.62 -7.29 11.21
C THR A 262 10.86 -6.29 10.10
N LEU A 263 10.21 -5.13 10.23
CA LEU A 263 10.36 -4.00 9.32
C LEU A 263 11.83 -3.54 9.37
N TRP A 264 12.69 -4.19 8.57
CA TRP A 264 13.94 -3.60 8.17
C TRP A 264 13.62 -2.77 6.92
N TRP A 265 13.94 -1.47 7.02
CA TRP A 265 13.91 -0.45 5.96
C TRP A 265 12.57 0.29 5.73
N ILE A 266 12.38 1.37 6.50
CA ILE A 266 11.84 2.66 6.01
C ILE A 266 12.98 3.67 6.12
#